data_AF-A0A8T4WW21-F1
#
_entry.id   AF-A0A8T4WW21-F1
#
_cell.length_a   1.000
_cell.length_b   1.000
_cell.length_c   1.000
_cell.angle_alpha   90.00
_cell.angle_beta   90.00
_cell.angle_gamma   90.00
#
_symmetry.space_group_name_H-M   'P 1'
#
loop_
_entity.id
_entity.type
_entity.pdbx_description
1 polymer ?
#
loop_
_entity_poly.entity_id
_entity_poly.type
_entity_poly.pdbx_seq_one_letter_code
_entity_poly.pdbx_strand_id
1 'polypeptide(L)'
;MKSDSKCLAKVFLGMIVTGLLVVSAMSAGITVSAAGKREDIEREGSPTATQITDWYDLNATRQNLAGDYVLMNDLDENTSGYNELVDTQDGWDPIDGWDPFTGTFDGQGYEIRDLYINKSSTNDIGLFASADNGAEIKNLGVVDANVTGDMFSSVLVGRNVDGYLNNTYATGTLKGDNWYFGGLTSINKGSVNNSYTSVAVNATGNEEIGGLVGTNEGTVNNSYATG
;
A
#
# COMPACT_ATOMS: atom_id res chain seq x y z
N MET A 1 -27.80 58.14 -16.49
CA MET A 1 -28.07 59.22 -15.51
C MET A 1 -27.32 58.89 -14.23
N LYS A 2 -26.34 59.74 -13.85
CA LYS A 2 -25.63 59.94 -12.54
C LYS A 2 -25.19 58.67 -11.78
N SER A 3 -23.92 58.32 -11.59
CA SER A 3 -22.68 59.04 -11.22
C SER A 3 -22.72 59.80 -9.88
N ASP A 4 -21.79 59.34 -9.02
CA ASP A 4 -21.02 60.06 -7.98
C ASP A 4 -21.68 60.46 -6.65
N SER A 5 -21.01 60.51 -5.51
CA SER A 5 -19.70 60.07 -4.94
C SER A 5 -19.56 60.83 -3.60
N LYS A 6 -18.57 60.44 -2.76
CA LYS A 6 -18.01 61.12 -1.55
C LYS A 6 -18.63 60.66 -0.20
N CYS A 7 -17.89 60.45 0.90
CA CYS A 7 -16.54 60.87 1.30
C CYS A 7 -16.03 60.15 2.58
N LEU A 8 -14.70 60.30 2.85
CA LEU A 8 -13.90 60.16 4.11
C LEU A 8 -13.28 58.77 4.39
N ALA A 9 -11.98 58.44 4.23
CA ALA A 9 -10.65 59.08 4.34
C ALA A 9 -9.90 58.78 5.68
N LYS A 10 -8.71 58.15 5.57
CA LYS A 10 -7.45 58.28 6.36
C LYS A 10 -6.52 57.09 6.00
N VAL A 11 -5.64 57.19 4.99
CA VAL A 11 -4.24 57.69 5.00
C VAL A 11 -3.34 57.02 6.05
N PHE A 12 -2.49 56.09 5.61
CA PHE A 12 -1.21 55.76 6.25
C PHE A 12 -0.06 56.01 5.26
N LEU A 13 0.88 56.83 5.73
CA LEU A 13 2.03 57.38 5.04
C LEU A 13 3.18 56.36 5.03
N GLY A 14 3.82 56.15 3.88
CA GLY A 14 4.96 55.25 3.73
C GLY A 14 6.30 55.84 4.15
N MET A 15 7.37 55.03 4.05
CA MET A 15 8.61 55.34 3.32
C MET A 15 9.57 54.14 3.40
N ILE A 16 10.09 53.76 2.23
CA ILE A 16 11.19 52.81 2.00
C ILE A 16 12.51 53.56 2.22
N VAL A 17 13.48 52.95 2.91
CA VAL A 17 14.90 53.32 2.81
C VAL A 17 15.76 52.06 2.72
N THR A 18 16.53 51.98 1.64
CA THR A 18 17.57 51.00 1.32
C THR A 18 18.88 51.30 2.05
N GLY A 19 19.67 50.29 2.39
CA GLY A 19 21.02 50.50 2.93
C GLY A 19 21.76 49.21 3.30
N LEU A 20 22.60 48.75 2.37
CA LEU A 20 23.62 47.72 2.57
C LEU A 20 24.67 48.22 3.59
N LEU A 21 25.01 47.42 4.61
CA LEU A 21 26.10 47.73 5.54
C LEU A 21 26.95 46.49 5.82
N VAL A 22 28.25 46.67 5.62
CA VAL A 22 29.31 45.66 5.68
C VAL A 22 29.60 45.28 7.14
N VAL A 23 29.68 43.97 7.41
CA VAL A 23 30.07 43.42 8.72
C VAL A 23 31.60 43.49 8.86
N SER A 24 32.09 44.12 9.92
CA SER A 24 33.45 43.94 10.40
C SER A 24 33.56 44.19 11.92
N ALA A 25 34.34 43.31 12.55
CA ALA A 25 35.03 43.41 13.84
C ALA A 25 34.45 42.63 15.05
N MET A 26 35.03 41.44 15.24
CA MET A 26 35.65 40.86 16.46
C MET A 26 35.12 41.19 17.87
N SER A 27 34.59 40.13 18.50
CA SER A 27 34.87 39.58 19.84
C SER A 27 35.07 40.51 21.06
N ALA A 28 34.13 40.42 22.02
CA ALA A 28 34.43 40.13 23.43
C ALA A 28 33.14 39.65 24.13
N GLY A 29 33.26 38.61 24.96
CA GLY A 29 32.16 37.83 25.48
C GLY A 29 31.14 38.59 26.34
N ILE A 30 29.87 38.21 26.17
CA ILE A 30 28.81 38.41 27.15
C ILE A 30 28.26 37.03 27.48
N THR A 31 28.36 36.64 28.74
CA THR A 31 27.66 35.50 29.30
C THR A 31 26.16 35.78 29.29
N VAL A 32 25.41 35.10 28.42
CA VAL A 32 23.94 35.12 28.46
C VAL A 32 23.47 33.86 29.16
N SER A 33 23.14 33.99 30.45
CA SER A 33 22.22 33.08 31.11
C SER A 33 20.81 33.48 30.66
N ALA A 34 20.31 32.82 29.63
CA ALA A 34 18.88 32.80 29.33
C ALA A 34 18.45 31.33 29.34
N ALA A 35 17.67 30.96 30.34
CA ALA A 35 16.82 29.78 30.26
C ALA A 35 15.81 30.03 29.14
N GLY A 36 16.21 29.72 27.91
CA GLY A 36 15.31 29.65 26.78
C GLY A 36 14.31 28.55 27.06
N LYS A 37 13.03 28.91 27.21
CA LYS A 37 11.94 27.96 27.01
C LYS A 37 12.19 27.34 25.63
N ARG A 38 12.42 26.03 25.59
CA ARG A 38 12.32 25.29 24.34
C ARG A 38 10.85 25.42 23.93
N GLU A 39 10.60 26.21 22.89
CA GLU A 39 9.39 26.02 22.11
C GLU A 39 9.61 24.69 21.41
N ASP A 40 9.03 23.64 21.99
CA ASP A 40 8.94 22.36 21.33
C ASP A 40 8.14 22.61 20.05
N ILE A 41 8.84 22.60 18.93
CA ILE A 41 8.21 22.55 17.62
C ILE A 41 7.51 21.21 17.60
N GLU A 42 6.19 21.23 17.79
CA GLU A 42 5.33 20.10 17.46
C GLU A 42 5.62 19.78 15.99
N ARG A 43 6.43 18.74 15.75
CA ARG A 43 6.61 18.14 14.45
C ARG A 43 5.20 17.73 14.03
N GLU A 44 4.58 18.48 13.11
CA GLU A 44 3.32 18.09 12.51
C GLU A 44 3.42 16.61 12.19
N GLY A 45 2.54 15.82 12.81
CA GLY A 45 2.59 14.38 12.74
C GLY A 45 2.64 13.98 11.28
N SER A 46 3.72 13.32 10.87
CA SER A 46 3.65 12.42 9.72
C SER A 46 2.35 11.65 9.88
N PRO A 47 1.47 11.59 8.86
CA PRO A 47 0.25 10.79 8.97
C PRO A 47 0.69 9.41 9.47
N THR A 48 0.21 9.06 10.67
CA THR A 48 0.53 7.77 11.26
C THR A 48 -0.19 6.75 10.42
N ALA A 49 0.55 5.81 9.82
CA ALA A 49 -0.05 4.74 9.03
C ALA A 49 -1.23 4.12 9.79
N THR A 50 -2.29 3.81 9.06
CA THR A 50 -3.50 3.20 9.58
C THR A 50 -3.16 1.80 10.05
N GLN A 51 -3.45 1.52 11.31
CA GLN A 51 -3.17 0.21 11.90
C GLN A 51 -4.24 -0.79 11.49
N ILE A 52 -3.81 -1.99 11.14
CA ILE A 52 -4.66 -3.13 10.85
C ILE A 52 -4.42 -4.17 11.94
N THR A 53 -5.45 -4.39 12.74
CA THR A 53 -5.43 -5.34 13.87
C THR A 53 -6.39 -6.50 13.66
N ASP A 54 -7.39 -6.34 12.79
CA ASP A 54 -8.36 -7.37 12.48
C ASP A 54 -8.81 -7.36 11.00
N TRP A 55 -9.69 -8.30 10.64
CA TRP A 55 -10.20 -8.41 9.27
C TRP A 55 -11.10 -7.23 8.87
N TYR A 56 -11.75 -6.57 9.85
CA TYR A 56 -12.55 -5.38 9.57
C TYR A 56 -11.67 -4.18 9.19
N ASP A 57 -10.54 -4.00 9.86
CA ASP A 57 -9.54 -3.00 9.51
C ASP A 57 -8.97 -3.27 8.12
N LEU A 58 -8.60 -4.52 7.83
CA LEU A 58 -8.11 -4.92 6.50
C LEU A 58 -9.17 -4.66 5.43
N ASN A 59 -10.43 -4.94 5.71
CA ASN A 59 -11.55 -4.70 4.81
C ASN A 59 -11.80 -3.20 4.59
N ALA A 60 -11.55 -2.37 5.59
CA ALA A 60 -11.69 -0.91 5.50
C ALA A 60 -10.63 -0.25 4.60
N THR A 61 -9.53 -0.94 4.27
CA THR A 61 -8.52 -0.46 3.30
C THR A 61 -9.14 -0.08 1.95
N ARG A 62 -10.22 -0.77 1.54
CA ARG A 62 -10.98 -0.49 0.31
C ARG A 62 -11.58 0.91 0.26
N GLN A 63 -11.70 1.59 1.41
CA GLN A 63 -12.23 2.95 1.49
C GLN A 63 -11.19 4.03 1.20
N ASN A 64 -9.89 3.69 1.22
CA ASN A 64 -8.81 4.61 0.89
C ASN A 64 -7.61 3.86 0.29
N LEU A 65 -7.70 3.50 -0.98
CA LEU A 65 -6.70 2.70 -1.68
C LEU A 65 -5.33 3.37 -1.86
N ALA A 66 -5.24 4.68 -1.57
CA ALA A 66 -3.99 5.45 -1.55
C ALA A 66 -3.42 5.62 -0.12
N GLY A 67 -4.01 4.97 0.89
CA GLY A 67 -3.60 5.09 2.28
C GLY A 67 -2.30 4.36 2.61
N ASP A 68 -1.69 4.74 3.73
CA ASP A 68 -0.58 4.01 4.35
C ASP A 68 -1.12 3.10 5.45
N TYR A 69 -0.78 1.81 5.38
CA TYR A 69 -1.29 0.76 6.25
C TYR A 69 -0.15 -0.04 6.88
N VAL A 70 -0.32 -0.42 8.15
CA VAL A 70 0.62 -1.26 8.88
C VAL A 70 -0.13 -2.38 9.61
N LEU A 71 0.28 -3.64 9.40
CA LEU A 71 -0.21 -4.74 10.24
C LEU A 71 0.38 -4.61 11.64
N MET A 72 -0.44 -4.87 12.66
CA MET A 72 -0.03 -4.81 14.07
C MET A 72 0.06 -6.19 14.73
N ASN A 73 -0.48 -7.21 14.08
CA ASN A 73 -0.47 -8.61 14.48
C ASN A 73 -0.75 -9.49 13.25
N ASP A 74 -0.56 -10.80 13.41
CA ASP A 74 -1.04 -11.78 12.43
C ASP A 74 -2.58 -11.70 12.36
N LEU A 75 -3.13 -11.86 11.16
CA LEU A 75 -4.56 -12.06 10.96
C LEU A 75 -4.79 -13.53 10.61
N ASP A 76 -5.66 -14.21 11.34
CA ASP A 76 -5.96 -15.64 11.17
C ASP A 76 -7.45 -15.93 11.40
N GLU A 77 -7.80 -17.22 11.41
CA GLU A 77 -9.16 -17.72 11.70
C GLU A 77 -9.72 -17.31 13.07
N ASN A 78 -8.85 -16.92 14.02
CA ASN A 78 -9.24 -16.50 15.37
C ASN A 78 -9.36 -14.98 15.51
N THR A 79 -8.96 -14.24 14.47
CA THR A 79 -8.97 -12.78 14.47
C THR A 79 -10.37 -12.27 14.12
N SER A 80 -10.82 -11.21 14.81
CA SER A 80 -12.14 -10.62 14.62
C SER A 80 -12.43 -10.32 13.14
N GLY A 81 -13.64 -10.63 12.68
CA GLY A 81 -14.06 -10.41 11.29
C GLY A 81 -13.84 -11.59 10.34
N TYR A 82 -13.06 -12.61 10.72
CA TYR A 82 -12.77 -13.74 9.83
C TYR A 82 -14.03 -14.44 9.33
N ASN A 83 -14.95 -14.80 10.24
CA ASN A 83 -16.19 -15.51 9.88
C ASN A 83 -17.15 -14.66 9.02
N GLU A 84 -17.10 -13.34 9.15
CA GLU A 84 -17.98 -12.45 8.40
C GLU A 84 -17.42 -12.06 7.02
N LEU A 85 -16.09 -12.08 6.86
CA LEU A 85 -15.41 -11.52 5.69
C LEU A 85 -14.60 -12.54 4.89
N VAL A 86 -14.20 -13.66 5.49
CA VAL A 86 -13.30 -14.66 4.89
C VAL A 86 -13.94 -16.04 4.86
N ASP A 87 -14.46 -16.57 5.97
CA ASP A 87 -15.16 -17.87 6.01
C ASP A 87 -16.63 -17.72 5.59
N THR A 88 -16.82 -17.17 4.38
CA THR A 88 -18.12 -17.06 3.72
C THR A 88 -18.17 -18.01 2.53
N GLN A 89 -19.33 -18.17 1.90
CA GLN A 89 -19.47 -19.05 0.72
C GLN A 89 -18.48 -18.70 -0.42
N ASP A 90 -18.31 -17.40 -0.68
CA ASP A 90 -17.50 -16.88 -1.79
C ASP A 90 -16.11 -16.40 -1.32
N GLY A 91 -15.87 -16.41 -0.01
CA GLY A 91 -14.64 -15.97 0.61
C GLY A 91 -14.43 -14.46 0.61
N TRP A 92 -13.18 -14.07 0.83
CA TRP A 92 -12.71 -12.69 0.80
C TRP A 92 -12.93 -12.03 -0.57
N ASP A 93 -13.44 -10.80 -0.54
CA ASP A 93 -13.43 -9.92 -1.70
C ASP A 93 -12.05 -9.26 -1.81
N PRO A 94 -11.32 -9.40 -2.95
CA PRO A 94 -10.04 -8.74 -3.14
C PRO A 94 -10.08 -7.25 -2.77
N ILE A 95 -8.97 -6.73 -2.24
CA ILE A 95 -8.81 -5.30 -2.04
C ILE A 95 -8.72 -4.67 -3.42
N ASP A 96 -9.81 -3.97 -3.75
CA ASP A 96 -10.18 -3.47 -5.07
C ASP A 96 -10.48 -4.54 -6.14
N GLY A 97 -11.15 -4.15 -7.23
CA GLY A 97 -11.14 -4.80 -8.53
C GLY A 97 -11.22 -3.84 -9.75
N TRP A 98 -11.60 -2.56 -9.58
CA TRP A 98 -11.71 -1.57 -10.68
C TRP A 98 -10.75 -0.37 -10.55
N ASP A 99 -10.35 -0.01 -9.33
CA ASP A 99 -9.48 1.12 -8.98
C ASP A 99 -8.23 0.64 -8.23
N PRO A 100 -7.04 0.54 -8.85
CA PRO A 100 -5.92 -0.16 -8.23
C PRO A 100 -5.53 0.34 -6.83
N PHE A 101 -4.99 -0.55 -6.00
CA PHE A 101 -4.27 -0.14 -4.80
C PHE A 101 -3.07 0.72 -5.21
N THR A 102 -2.91 1.89 -4.59
CA THR A 102 -1.87 2.89 -4.91
C THR A 102 -1.09 3.35 -3.68
N GLY A 103 -1.47 2.86 -2.49
CA GLY A 103 -0.88 3.24 -1.22
C GLY A 103 0.30 2.35 -0.79
N THR A 104 0.57 2.39 0.52
CA THR A 104 1.59 1.54 1.16
C THR A 104 0.91 0.52 2.07
N PHE A 105 1.29 -0.75 1.96
CA PHE A 105 0.91 -1.80 2.89
C PHE A 105 2.17 -2.46 3.44
N ASP A 106 2.50 -2.20 4.71
CA ASP A 106 3.64 -2.80 5.40
C ASP A 106 3.16 -3.85 6.40
N GLY A 107 3.42 -5.12 6.10
CA GLY A 107 3.10 -6.22 7.01
C GLY A 107 3.97 -6.26 8.27
N GLN A 108 5.07 -5.50 8.33
CA GLN A 108 6.04 -5.49 9.44
C GLN A 108 6.58 -6.89 9.82
N GLY A 109 6.46 -7.88 8.93
CA GLY A 109 6.83 -9.27 9.17
C GLY A 109 5.71 -10.15 9.72
N TYR A 110 4.51 -9.60 9.97
CA TYR A 110 3.31 -10.36 10.31
C TYR A 110 2.70 -11.06 9.09
N GLU A 111 1.88 -12.06 9.36
CA GLU A 111 1.21 -12.91 8.38
C GLU A 111 -0.29 -12.65 8.31
N ILE A 112 -0.85 -12.75 7.10
CA ILE A 112 -2.28 -12.95 6.88
C ILE A 112 -2.45 -14.43 6.55
N ARG A 113 -3.14 -15.17 7.41
CA ARG A 113 -3.27 -16.62 7.36
C ARG A 113 -4.68 -17.03 6.96
N ASP A 114 -4.78 -18.25 6.43
CA ASP A 114 -6.05 -18.93 6.17
C ASP A 114 -6.97 -18.15 5.20
N LEU A 115 -6.36 -17.34 4.32
CA LEU A 115 -7.10 -16.55 3.33
C LEU A 115 -7.89 -17.48 2.40
N TYR A 116 -9.23 -17.37 2.44
CA TYR A 116 -10.12 -18.09 1.54
C TYR A 116 -10.73 -17.15 0.51
N ILE A 117 -10.61 -17.46 -0.78
CA ILE A 117 -11.28 -16.77 -1.88
C ILE A 117 -11.87 -17.83 -2.82
N ASN A 118 -13.17 -17.75 -3.12
CA ASN A 118 -13.84 -18.68 -4.02
C ASN A 118 -14.69 -17.95 -5.05
N LYS A 119 -14.04 -17.42 -6.09
CA LYS A 119 -14.64 -16.59 -7.13
C LYS A 119 -14.30 -17.09 -8.53
N SER A 120 -14.73 -18.30 -8.86
CA SER A 120 -14.37 -19.03 -10.09
C SER A 120 -14.79 -18.36 -11.41
N SER A 121 -15.55 -17.27 -11.37
CA SER A 121 -15.97 -16.49 -12.56
C SER A 121 -15.59 -15.01 -12.43
N THR A 122 -14.60 -14.70 -11.62
CA THR A 122 -14.13 -13.34 -11.37
C THR A 122 -12.65 -13.27 -11.66
N ASN A 123 -12.28 -12.23 -12.40
CA ASN A 123 -10.90 -11.94 -12.75
C ASN A 123 -10.22 -11.12 -11.65
N ASP A 124 -8.90 -10.95 -11.78
CA ASP A 124 -8.10 -10.08 -10.92
C ASP A 124 -8.18 -10.51 -9.45
N ILE A 125 -7.85 -11.78 -9.20
CA ILE A 125 -7.95 -12.39 -7.88
C ILE A 125 -6.60 -12.38 -7.15
N GLY A 126 -6.64 -12.00 -5.90
CA GLY A 126 -5.57 -12.03 -4.91
C GLY A 126 -6.05 -11.38 -3.62
N LEU A 127 -5.21 -11.30 -2.59
CA LEU A 127 -5.50 -10.44 -1.44
C LEU A 127 -5.81 -9.00 -1.90
N PHE A 128 -5.00 -8.51 -2.86
CA PHE A 128 -5.25 -7.31 -3.66
C PHE A 128 -5.56 -7.72 -5.10
N ALA A 129 -6.57 -7.13 -5.74
CA ALA A 129 -6.80 -7.41 -7.16
C ALA A 129 -5.70 -6.79 -8.04
N SER A 130 -5.30 -5.57 -7.73
CA SER A 130 -4.24 -4.89 -8.48
C SER A 130 -3.47 -3.85 -7.67
N ALA A 131 -2.21 -3.65 -8.06
CA ALA A 131 -1.31 -2.65 -7.50
C ALA A 131 -0.73 -1.78 -8.65
N ASP A 132 -0.81 -0.46 -8.53
CA ASP A 132 -0.43 0.50 -9.57
C ASP A 132 0.06 1.84 -8.99
N ASN A 133 0.50 2.77 -9.84
CA ASN A 133 0.95 4.13 -9.49
C ASN A 133 1.94 4.21 -8.31
N GLY A 134 2.89 3.28 -8.27
CA GLY A 134 3.92 3.24 -7.23
C GLY A 134 3.48 2.62 -5.91
N ALA A 135 2.36 1.88 -5.88
CA ALA A 135 1.94 1.10 -4.72
C ALA A 135 3.09 0.27 -4.13
N GLU A 136 3.21 0.24 -2.81
CA GLU A 136 4.24 -0.55 -2.12
C GLU A 136 3.59 -1.56 -1.19
N ILE A 137 3.78 -2.85 -1.47
CA ILE A 137 3.33 -3.94 -0.60
C ILE A 137 4.59 -4.67 -0.12
N LYS A 138 4.83 -4.63 1.19
CA LYS A 138 6.10 -5.10 1.75
C LYS A 138 6.00 -5.83 3.07
N ASN A 139 7.01 -6.64 3.36
CA ASN A 139 7.18 -7.36 4.62
C ASN A 139 5.94 -8.17 5.03
N LEU A 140 5.30 -8.82 4.06
CA LEU A 140 4.00 -9.46 4.23
C LEU A 140 4.05 -10.92 3.78
N GLY A 141 3.60 -11.82 4.65
CA GLY A 141 3.28 -13.21 4.30
C GLY A 141 1.78 -13.40 4.13
N VAL A 142 1.35 -14.07 3.06
CA VAL A 142 -0.01 -14.62 2.91
C VAL A 142 0.08 -16.14 2.97
N VAL A 143 -0.32 -16.72 4.09
CA VAL A 143 0.04 -18.09 4.47
C VAL A 143 -1.20 -18.97 4.52
N ASP A 144 -1.06 -20.22 4.10
CA ASP A 144 -2.12 -21.23 4.10
C ASP A 144 -3.37 -20.80 3.31
N ALA A 145 -3.17 -20.04 2.23
CA ALA A 145 -4.28 -19.52 1.41
C ALA A 145 -4.94 -20.61 0.55
N ASN A 146 -6.26 -20.50 0.37
CA ASN A 146 -7.05 -21.33 -0.56
C ASN A 146 -7.83 -20.43 -1.50
N VAL A 147 -7.27 -20.22 -2.70
CA VAL A 147 -7.77 -19.27 -3.69
C VAL A 147 -8.30 -19.99 -4.92
N THR A 148 -9.52 -19.65 -5.33
CA THR A 148 -10.13 -20.02 -6.61
C THR A 148 -10.55 -18.75 -7.35
N GLY A 149 -10.09 -18.59 -8.59
CA GLY A 149 -10.36 -17.44 -9.45
C GLY A 149 -10.47 -17.81 -10.92
N ASP A 150 -10.81 -16.83 -11.77
CA ASP A 150 -10.80 -16.92 -13.24
C ASP A 150 -9.48 -16.33 -13.80
N MET A 151 -9.50 -15.34 -14.69
CA MET A 151 -8.28 -14.77 -15.27
C MET A 151 -7.52 -13.85 -14.29
N PHE A 152 -6.21 -13.74 -14.47
CA PHE A 152 -5.34 -12.84 -13.68
C PHE A 152 -5.37 -13.15 -12.18
N SER A 153 -5.33 -14.43 -11.83
CA SER A 153 -5.48 -14.90 -10.45
C SER A 153 -4.12 -15.24 -9.82
N SER A 154 -3.96 -14.87 -8.56
CA SER A 154 -2.80 -15.14 -7.71
C SER A 154 -3.21 -15.19 -6.23
N VAL A 155 -2.26 -15.42 -5.31
CA VAL A 155 -2.55 -15.34 -3.86
C VAL A 155 -2.38 -13.91 -3.33
N LEU A 156 -1.31 -13.20 -3.70
CA LEU A 156 -1.02 -11.89 -3.10
C LEU A 156 -1.63 -10.74 -3.90
N VAL A 157 -1.21 -10.53 -5.16
CA VAL A 157 -1.67 -9.42 -5.99
C VAL A 157 -2.06 -9.94 -7.36
N GLY A 158 -3.32 -9.78 -7.79
CA GLY A 158 -3.78 -10.24 -9.11
C GLY A 158 -2.89 -9.69 -10.22
N ARG A 159 -2.84 -8.36 -10.38
CA ARG A 159 -1.95 -7.66 -11.33
C ARG A 159 -1.06 -6.62 -10.66
N ASN A 160 0.25 -6.75 -10.81
CA ASN A 160 1.21 -5.72 -10.42
C ASN A 160 1.58 -4.84 -11.63
N VAL A 161 0.90 -3.70 -11.82
CA VAL A 161 1.04 -2.85 -13.00
C VAL A 161 2.23 -1.89 -12.88
N ASP A 162 2.29 -1.13 -11.81
CA ASP A 162 3.41 -0.21 -11.48
C ASP A 162 3.68 -0.22 -9.96
N GLY A 163 3.51 -1.38 -9.32
CA GLY A 163 3.74 -1.56 -7.89
C GLY A 163 5.07 -2.27 -7.56
N TYR A 164 5.40 -2.21 -6.27
CA TYR A 164 6.60 -2.79 -5.68
C TYR A 164 6.23 -3.87 -4.66
N LEU A 165 6.50 -5.13 -4.99
CA LEU A 165 6.32 -6.27 -4.07
C LEU A 165 7.67 -6.64 -3.45
N ASN A 166 7.91 -6.17 -2.22
CA ASN A 166 9.22 -6.24 -1.58
C ASN A 166 9.19 -7.10 -0.30
N ASN A 167 10.01 -8.13 -0.22
CA ASN A 167 10.04 -9.01 0.96
C ASN A 167 8.65 -9.58 1.27
N THR A 168 8.01 -10.14 0.25
CA THR A 168 6.66 -10.71 0.34
C THR A 168 6.69 -12.19 0.03
N TYR A 169 5.75 -12.95 0.58
CA TYR A 169 5.63 -14.35 0.23
C TYR A 169 4.22 -14.89 0.34
N ALA A 170 3.98 -16.00 -0.37
CA ALA A 170 2.71 -16.68 -0.37
C ALA A 170 2.86 -18.21 -0.23
N THR A 171 1.94 -18.85 0.49
CA THR A 171 1.82 -20.31 0.56
C THR A 171 0.34 -20.72 0.41
N GLY A 172 0.10 -21.98 0.04
CA GLY A 172 -1.25 -22.54 -0.08
C GLY A 172 -1.56 -23.07 -1.48
N THR A 173 -2.80 -22.91 -1.92
CA THR A 173 -3.27 -23.41 -3.23
C THR A 173 -3.99 -22.34 -4.02
N LEU A 174 -3.74 -22.32 -5.32
CA LEU A 174 -4.46 -21.50 -6.28
C LEU A 174 -5.10 -22.39 -7.35
N LYS A 175 -6.38 -22.19 -7.65
CA LYS A 175 -7.15 -22.95 -8.65
C LYS A 175 -7.82 -22.00 -9.63
N GLY A 176 -7.94 -22.45 -10.87
CA GLY A 176 -8.72 -21.81 -11.91
C GLY A 176 -8.66 -22.59 -13.21
N ASP A 177 -9.46 -22.22 -14.20
CA ASP A 177 -9.60 -22.98 -15.45
C ASP A 177 -9.23 -22.18 -16.71
N ASN A 178 -8.62 -21.01 -16.53
CA ASN A 178 -8.38 -20.04 -17.58
C ASN A 178 -6.89 -19.62 -17.70
N TRP A 179 -6.60 -18.42 -18.21
CA TRP A 179 -5.24 -17.91 -18.46
C TRP A 179 -4.72 -16.97 -17.36
N TYR A 180 -3.40 -16.78 -17.33
CA TYR A 180 -2.68 -15.86 -16.43
C TYR A 180 -2.80 -16.22 -14.95
N PHE A 181 -1.95 -17.15 -14.51
CA PHE A 181 -1.87 -17.55 -13.11
C PHE A 181 -0.44 -17.41 -12.60
N GLY A 182 -0.30 -16.84 -11.41
CA GLY A 182 0.98 -16.74 -10.73
C GLY A 182 0.83 -16.98 -9.25
N GLY A 183 1.76 -17.71 -8.61
CA GLY A 183 1.66 -17.94 -7.17
C GLY A 183 1.70 -16.67 -6.33
N LEU A 184 2.49 -15.66 -6.73
CA LEU A 184 2.58 -14.37 -6.03
C LEU A 184 1.82 -13.26 -6.77
N THR A 185 2.04 -13.14 -8.08
CA THR A 185 1.26 -12.24 -8.94
C THR A 185 1.06 -12.82 -10.33
N SER A 186 -0.11 -12.62 -10.95
CA SER A 186 -0.35 -13.20 -12.27
C SER A 186 0.38 -12.44 -13.38
N ILE A 187 0.36 -11.11 -13.33
CA ILE A 187 1.07 -10.22 -14.26
C ILE A 187 1.95 -9.28 -13.46
N ASN A 188 3.23 -9.22 -13.81
CA ASN A 188 4.17 -8.26 -13.25
C ASN A 188 4.70 -7.32 -14.33
N LYS A 189 4.30 -6.05 -14.28
CA LYS A 189 4.88 -4.91 -15.03
C LYS A 189 5.71 -3.99 -14.12
N GLY A 190 5.49 -4.07 -12.80
CA GLY A 190 6.29 -3.39 -11.77
C GLY A 190 7.54 -4.18 -11.34
N SER A 191 7.78 -4.28 -10.03
CA SER A 191 8.91 -5.03 -9.47
C SER A 191 8.54 -6.03 -8.40
N VAL A 192 9.23 -7.17 -8.40
CA VAL A 192 9.16 -8.21 -7.37
C VAL A 192 10.57 -8.45 -6.85
N ASN A 193 10.83 -8.14 -5.58
CA ASN A 193 12.18 -8.22 -5.00
C ASN A 193 12.18 -8.97 -3.68
N ASN A 194 13.15 -9.88 -3.52
CA ASN A 194 13.36 -10.65 -2.29
C ASN A 194 12.10 -11.41 -1.83
N SER A 195 11.33 -11.92 -2.78
CA SER A 195 10.02 -12.50 -2.54
C SER A 195 10.00 -13.98 -2.93
N TYR A 196 9.12 -14.77 -2.33
CA TYR A 196 9.04 -16.19 -2.68
C TYR A 196 7.62 -16.74 -2.60
N THR A 197 7.40 -17.90 -3.19
CA THR A 197 6.12 -18.58 -3.05
C THR A 197 6.27 -20.10 -3.05
N SER A 198 5.40 -20.75 -2.29
CA SER A 198 5.22 -22.20 -2.30
C SER A 198 3.77 -22.58 -2.63
N VAL A 199 3.05 -21.67 -3.29
CA VAL A 199 1.66 -21.89 -3.72
C VAL A 199 1.62 -22.96 -4.79
N ALA A 200 0.83 -24.01 -4.57
CA ALA A 200 0.52 -25.01 -5.58
C ALA A 200 -0.49 -24.43 -6.58
N VAL A 201 -0.01 -24.02 -7.76
CA VAL A 201 -0.84 -23.45 -8.83
C VAL A 201 -1.45 -24.56 -9.68
N ASN A 202 -2.76 -24.79 -9.49
CA ASN A 202 -3.55 -25.81 -10.16
C ASN A 202 -4.50 -25.17 -11.17
N ALA A 203 -3.95 -24.61 -12.24
CA ALA A 203 -4.72 -24.02 -13.32
C ALA A 203 -4.81 -24.97 -14.52
N THR A 204 -6.01 -25.13 -15.11
CA THR A 204 -6.22 -26.04 -16.26
C THR A 204 -6.23 -25.33 -17.62
N GLY A 205 -6.30 -24.00 -17.65
CA GLY A 205 -6.11 -23.23 -18.88
C GLY A 205 -4.63 -23.18 -19.24
N ASN A 206 -4.27 -23.43 -20.49
CA ASN A 206 -2.87 -23.74 -20.86
C ASN A 206 -2.03 -22.50 -21.23
N GLU A 207 -2.36 -21.30 -20.76
CA GLU A 207 -1.67 -20.06 -21.16
C GLU A 207 -1.17 -19.27 -19.93
N GLU A 208 0.13 -18.95 -19.95
CA GLU A 208 0.84 -18.10 -18.99
C GLU A 208 0.64 -18.43 -17.50
N ILE A 209 0.91 -19.68 -17.13
CA ILE A 209 0.97 -20.14 -15.73
C ILE A 209 2.43 -20.18 -15.26
N GLY A 210 2.71 -19.55 -14.12
CA GLY A 210 4.03 -19.60 -13.50
C GLY A 210 3.98 -19.76 -11.98
N GLY A 211 4.97 -20.43 -11.41
CA GLY A 211 5.04 -20.66 -9.96
C GLY A 211 5.14 -19.36 -9.16
N LEU A 212 5.97 -18.40 -9.60
CA LEU A 212 6.10 -17.07 -8.97
C LEU A 212 5.22 -16.01 -9.65
N VAL A 213 5.43 -15.84 -10.95
CA VAL A 213 4.74 -14.87 -11.81
C VAL A 213 4.26 -15.59 -13.06
N GLY A 214 3.02 -15.35 -13.50
CA GLY A 214 2.49 -15.88 -14.76
C GLY A 214 3.13 -15.23 -15.99
N THR A 215 2.93 -13.92 -16.14
CA THR A 215 3.54 -13.08 -17.18
C THR A 215 4.40 -11.98 -16.56
N ASN A 216 5.66 -11.90 -16.96
CA ASN A 216 6.59 -10.87 -16.48
C ASN A 216 7.02 -9.92 -17.61
N GLU A 217 6.64 -8.67 -17.49
CA GLU A 217 7.08 -7.52 -18.30
C GLU A 217 7.94 -6.53 -17.51
N GLY A 218 8.01 -6.70 -16.17
CA GLY A 218 8.79 -5.90 -15.25
C GLY A 218 10.05 -6.59 -14.74
N THR A 219 10.43 -6.30 -13.49
CA THR A 219 11.63 -6.87 -12.86
C THR A 219 11.31 -7.90 -11.79
N VAL A 220 12.12 -8.96 -11.73
CA VAL A 220 12.09 -9.98 -10.68
C VAL A 220 13.51 -10.21 -10.20
N ASN A 221 13.81 -9.87 -8.94
CA ASN A 221 15.15 -9.99 -8.36
C ASN A 221 15.11 -10.79 -7.07
N ASN A 222 16.13 -11.64 -6.85
CA ASN A 222 16.31 -12.43 -5.63
C ASN A 222 15.04 -13.17 -5.17
N SER A 223 14.27 -13.69 -6.12
CA SER A 223 12.95 -14.28 -5.86
C SER A 223 12.86 -15.68 -6.45
N TYR A 224 12.09 -16.57 -5.81
CA TYR A 224 12.01 -17.98 -6.20
C TYR A 224 10.63 -18.58 -5.92
N ALA A 225 10.32 -19.72 -6.57
CA ALA A 225 9.12 -20.50 -6.31
C ALA A 225 9.47 -21.97 -6.06
N THR A 226 8.70 -22.64 -5.20
CA THR A 226 8.86 -24.07 -4.88
C THR A 226 7.57 -24.89 -4.99
N GLY A 227 6.43 -24.25 -5.30
CA GLY A 227 5.11 -24.87 -5.44
C GLY A 227 4.75 -25.25 -6.88
#